data_AF-A0A671UAB4-F1
#
_entry.id   AF-A0A671UAB4-F1
#
_cell.length_a   1.000
_cell.length_b   1.000
_cell.length_c   1.000
_cell.angle_alpha   90.00
_cell.angle_beta   90.00
_cell.angle_gamma   90.00
#
_symmetry.space_group_name_H-M   'P 1'
#
loop_
_entity.id
_entity.type
_entity.pdbx_description
1 polymer ?
#
loop_
_entity_poly.entity_id
_entity_poly.type
_entity_poly.pdbx_seq_one_letter_code
_entity_poly.pdbx_strand_id
1 'polypeptide(L)'
;MPRGKSFRRSEAAKKRLAEWRKVDVEPQQPPNASVSRFIKYMYLVVVFCLSIESGTGKRHAVNQWSKSLTGRQHKLVLPSESPDKKFVLVVGDSHLRAIVDGFIPMPEGSLSFGFMSTPGACAMELRTELLHAAVPRTPDAVLVIAPSNNLTSSRTIDEAGADFAKLLLSACSRWPNVCVTDFAPRLTVEVEQQELLRQQFRRVAARVRYFPFAEHFPMDRLELWSRDGVHLSDSDGMPIFAGLLWSVAYQFLHPPTPKPQPAPRTSLRRQVVPKVVVKGEVTVPRPSNPFEWTVVGKARKVDATSLLESFIQPNPVWFSSSVLAAMDAAVPSHLPSPDPTAVPRSSKVNCMQVVYVGWFNCF
;
A
#
# COMPACT_ATOMS: atom_id res chain seq x y z
N MET A 1 -17.82 -78.17 -7.52
CA MET A 1 -18.36 -76.98 -8.24
C MET A 1 -17.22 -76.18 -8.84
N PRO A 2 -17.26 -75.78 -10.13
CA PRO A 2 -16.18 -75.01 -10.74
C PRO A 2 -16.21 -73.57 -10.19
N ARG A 3 -15.14 -73.15 -9.51
CA ARG A 3 -15.04 -71.78 -8.98
C ARG A 3 -14.91 -70.77 -10.12
N GLY A 4 -15.80 -69.77 -10.11
CA GLY A 4 -15.95 -68.77 -11.17
C GLY A 4 -14.72 -67.88 -11.39
N LYS A 5 -14.68 -67.22 -12.57
CA LYS A 5 -13.57 -66.37 -13.02
C LYS A 5 -13.22 -65.23 -12.04
N SER A 6 -14.18 -64.77 -11.23
CA SER A 6 -13.97 -63.73 -10.19
C SER A 6 -13.14 -64.24 -9.00
N PHE A 7 -13.32 -65.50 -8.60
CA PHE A 7 -12.59 -66.10 -7.48
C PHE A 7 -11.09 -66.22 -7.79
N ARG A 8 -10.75 -66.60 -9.03
CA ARG A 8 -9.34 -66.72 -9.46
C ARG A 8 -8.65 -65.35 -9.57
N ARG A 9 -9.38 -64.28 -9.91
CA ARG A 9 -8.84 -62.91 -9.95
C ARG A 9 -8.57 -62.36 -8.53
N SER A 10 -9.41 -62.71 -7.56
CA SER A 10 -9.20 -62.34 -6.15
C SER A 10 -7.95 -63.02 -5.56
N GLU A 11 -7.74 -64.30 -5.85
CA GLU A 11 -6.55 -65.05 -5.41
C GLU A 11 -5.26 -64.52 -6.07
N ALA A 12 -5.31 -64.16 -7.35
CA ALA A 12 -4.17 -63.54 -8.04
C ALA A 12 -3.81 -62.16 -7.45
N ALA A 13 -4.80 -61.36 -7.06
CA ALA A 13 -4.59 -60.08 -6.39
C ALA A 13 -3.99 -60.25 -4.98
N LYS A 14 -4.44 -61.26 -4.22
CA LYS A 14 -3.87 -61.59 -2.90
C LYS A 14 -2.42 -62.08 -3.01
N LYS A 15 -2.09 -62.89 -4.02
CA LYS A 15 -0.70 -63.30 -4.28
C LYS A 15 0.22 -62.13 -4.63
N ARG A 16 -0.24 -61.19 -5.45
CA ARG A 16 0.53 -59.97 -5.78
C ARG A 16 0.77 -59.08 -4.56
N LEU A 17 -0.20 -58.96 -3.67
CA LEU A 17 -0.02 -58.23 -2.40
C LEU A 17 0.95 -58.94 -1.45
N ALA A 18 0.94 -60.26 -1.43
CA ALA A 18 1.85 -61.07 -0.63
C ALA A 18 3.29 -61.05 -1.18
N GLU A 19 3.47 -60.97 -2.50
CA GLU A 19 4.78 -60.76 -3.14
C GLU A 19 5.33 -59.36 -2.86
N TRP A 20 4.51 -58.32 -2.89
CA TRP A 20 4.91 -56.96 -2.51
C TRP A 20 5.37 -56.86 -1.04
N ARG A 21 4.79 -57.66 -0.14
CA ARG A 21 5.19 -57.72 1.27
C ARG A 21 6.48 -58.51 1.53
N LYS A 22 6.97 -59.27 0.56
CA LYS A 22 8.20 -60.08 0.66
C LYS A 22 9.41 -59.41 0.02
N VAL A 23 9.25 -58.22 -0.57
CA VAL A 23 10.40 -57.43 -1.00
C VAL A 23 10.98 -56.77 0.26
N ASP A 24 11.92 -57.46 0.88
CA ASP A 24 12.85 -56.87 1.85
C ASP A 24 13.69 -55.83 1.11
N VAL A 25 13.14 -54.63 0.96
CA VAL A 25 13.94 -53.44 0.64
C VAL A 25 14.66 -53.08 1.93
N GLU A 26 15.92 -53.48 2.01
CA GLU A 26 16.85 -52.98 3.03
C GLU A 26 16.70 -51.45 3.10
N PRO A 27 16.49 -50.85 4.28
CA PRO A 27 16.25 -49.42 4.38
C PRO A 27 17.53 -48.69 4.00
N GLN A 28 17.67 -48.34 2.73
CA GLN A 28 18.64 -47.36 2.30
C GLN A 28 18.30 -46.08 3.04
N GLN A 29 19.16 -45.75 4.01
CA GLN A 29 19.14 -44.51 4.75
C GLN A 29 19.07 -43.36 3.73
N PRO A 30 17.98 -42.58 3.70
CA PRO A 30 17.86 -41.52 2.71
C PRO A 30 18.97 -40.51 2.96
N PRO A 31 19.60 -39.94 1.91
CA PRO A 31 20.62 -38.92 2.11
C PRO A 31 19.98 -37.80 2.94
N ASN A 32 20.58 -37.50 4.09
CA ASN A 32 20.09 -36.54 5.11
C ASN A 32 19.64 -35.18 4.51
N ALA A 33 20.12 -34.84 3.31
CA ALA A 33 19.75 -33.65 2.55
C ALA A 33 18.30 -33.64 2.00
N SER A 34 17.67 -34.81 1.79
CA SER A 34 16.29 -34.93 1.27
C SER A 34 15.26 -34.69 2.38
N VAL A 35 15.44 -35.35 3.52
CA VAL A 35 14.61 -35.17 4.72
C VAL A 35 14.77 -33.75 5.29
N SER A 36 15.99 -33.20 5.28
CA SER A 36 16.24 -31.81 5.67
C SER A 36 15.55 -30.79 4.76
N ARG A 37 15.50 -31.04 3.44
CA ARG A 37 14.76 -30.18 2.49
C ARG A 37 13.25 -30.28 2.67
N PHE A 38 12.73 -31.48 2.91
CA PHE A 38 11.31 -31.71 3.15
C PHE A 38 10.86 -31.08 4.48
N ILE A 39 11.64 -31.22 5.54
CA ILE A 39 11.37 -30.58 6.84
C ILE A 39 11.52 -29.06 6.74
N LYS A 40 12.52 -28.54 6.02
CA LYS A 40 12.63 -27.10 5.75
C LYS A 40 11.45 -26.59 4.94
N TYR A 41 11.02 -27.30 3.90
CA TYR A 41 9.86 -26.93 3.08
C TYR A 41 8.57 -26.98 3.90
N MET A 42 8.38 -28.01 4.72
CA MET A 42 7.23 -28.09 5.64
C MET A 42 7.29 -27.02 6.72
N TYR A 43 8.47 -26.69 7.26
CA TYR A 43 8.64 -25.57 8.19
C TYR A 43 8.37 -24.24 7.51
N LEU A 44 8.80 -24.05 6.26
CA LEU A 44 8.51 -22.84 5.48
C LEU A 44 7.04 -22.74 5.14
N VAL A 45 6.37 -23.85 4.81
CA VAL A 45 4.93 -23.90 4.56
C VAL A 45 4.14 -23.69 5.85
N VAL A 46 4.57 -24.27 6.97
CA VAL A 46 3.93 -24.08 8.28
C VAL A 46 4.14 -22.67 8.78
N VAL A 47 5.36 -22.11 8.69
CA VAL A 47 5.63 -20.71 9.01
C VAL A 47 4.86 -19.79 8.06
N PHE A 48 4.86 -20.02 6.76
CA PHE A 48 4.08 -19.23 5.79
C PHE A 48 2.57 -19.34 6.03
N CYS A 49 2.05 -20.52 6.37
CA CYS A 49 0.65 -20.70 6.78
C CYS A 49 0.35 -20.09 8.16
N LEU A 50 1.34 -19.96 9.04
CA LEU A 50 1.25 -19.25 10.32
C LEU A 50 1.43 -17.73 10.17
N SER A 51 2.01 -17.27 9.05
CA SER A 51 2.26 -15.86 8.73
C SER A 51 1.16 -15.23 7.87
N ILE A 52 0.21 -16.00 7.33
CA ILE A 52 -1.02 -15.43 6.78
C ILE A 52 -1.93 -15.14 7.97
N GLU A 53 -1.87 -13.89 8.44
CA GLU A 53 -2.80 -13.42 9.46
C GLU A 53 -4.22 -13.52 8.89
N SER A 54 -5.10 -14.24 9.58
CA SER A 54 -6.52 -14.28 9.24
C SER A 54 -7.25 -13.23 10.06
N GLY A 55 -8.19 -12.52 9.45
CA GLY A 55 -9.08 -11.66 10.20
C GLY A 55 -9.92 -12.45 11.22
N THR A 56 -10.34 -11.80 12.29
CA THR A 56 -11.19 -12.42 13.33
C THR A 56 -12.67 -12.06 13.15
N GLY A 57 -12.95 -11.06 12.32
CA GLY A 57 -14.28 -10.56 12.05
C GLY A 57 -15.14 -11.49 11.20
N LYS A 58 -16.45 -11.23 11.23
CA LYS A 58 -17.45 -11.97 10.46
C LYS A 58 -17.85 -11.22 9.22
N ARG A 59 -18.29 -11.98 8.21
CA ARG A 59 -18.86 -11.47 6.97
C ARG A 59 -20.10 -12.30 6.61
N HIS A 60 -21.11 -11.63 6.08
CA HIS A 60 -22.31 -12.21 5.53
C HIS A 60 -22.01 -13.24 4.44
N ALA A 61 -22.92 -14.19 4.26
CA ALA A 61 -22.87 -15.11 3.14
C ALA A 61 -23.06 -14.33 1.83
N VAL A 62 -22.29 -14.69 0.81
CA VAL A 62 -22.31 -14.01 -0.48
C VAL A 62 -23.61 -14.33 -1.22
N ASN A 63 -24.46 -13.32 -1.45
CA ASN A 63 -25.64 -13.46 -2.33
C ASN A 63 -25.19 -13.68 -3.77
N GLN A 64 -25.91 -14.48 -4.55
CA GLN A 64 -25.58 -14.62 -5.98
C GLN A 64 -26.16 -13.48 -6.80
N TRP A 65 -25.34 -12.89 -7.68
CA TRP A 65 -25.75 -11.91 -8.67
C TRP A 65 -25.58 -12.47 -10.09
N SER A 66 -26.24 -11.83 -11.05
CA SER A 66 -26.03 -12.11 -12.47
C SER A 66 -24.58 -11.85 -12.89
N LYS A 67 -24.10 -12.64 -13.84
CA LYS A 67 -22.82 -12.39 -14.49
C LYS A 67 -22.97 -11.32 -15.59
N SER A 68 -21.93 -10.52 -15.78
CA SER A 68 -21.84 -9.48 -16.81
C SER A 68 -20.89 -9.89 -17.95
N LEU A 69 -20.54 -8.92 -18.80
CA LEU A 69 -19.66 -9.07 -19.97
C LEU A 69 -18.27 -9.57 -19.61
N THR A 70 -17.77 -9.26 -18.41
CA THR A 70 -16.49 -9.77 -17.89
C THR A 70 -16.57 -11.21 -17.38
N GLY A 71 -17.75 -11.82 -17.39
CA GLY A 71 -18.01 -13.12 -16.76
C GLY A 71 -17.98 -13.09 -15.23
N ARG A 72 -17.73 -11.92 -14.63
CA ARG A 72 -17.83 -11.67 -13.19
C ARG A 72 -19.27 -11.40 -12.80
N GLN A 73 -19.56 -11.61 -11.51
CA GLN A 73 -20.78 -11.06 -10.94
C GLN A 73 -20.68 -9.54 -10.95
N HIS A 74 -21.78 -8.87 -11.27
CA HIS A 74 -21.82 -7.42 -11.37
C HIS A 74 -23.18 -6.90 -10.92
N LYS A 75 -23.19 -5.78 -10.22
CA LYS A 75 -24.42 -5.10 -9.82
C LYS A 75 -24.21 -3.59 -9.83
N LEU A 76 -25.08 -2.91 -10.58
CA LEU A 76 -25.23 -1.46 -10.60
C LEU A 76 -26.51 -1.11 -9.84
N VAL A 77 -26.36 -0.36 -8.75
CA VAL A 77 -27.49 0.18 -7.96
C VAL A 77 -27.42 1.69 -8.04
N LEU A 78 -28.53 2.31 -8.45
CA LEU A 78 -28.65 3.77 -8.54
C LEU A 78 -29.65 4.26 -7.50
N PRO A 79 -29.37 5.37 -6.80
CA PRO A 79 -30.31 5.92 -5.85
C PRO A 79 -31.44 6.61 -6.59
N SER A 80 -32.63 6.57 -6.00
CA SER A 80 -33.78 7.37 -6.44
C SER A 80 -33.38 8.84 -6.55
N GLU A 81 -33.96 9.54 -7.52
CA GLU A 81 -33.74 10.97 -7.67
C GLU A 81 -34.26 11.71 -6.45
N SER A 82 -33.44 12.64 -5.96
CA SER A 82 -33.76 13.48 -4.82
C SER A 82 -33.17 14.86 -5.10
N PRO A 83 -34.00 15.91 -5.23
CA PRO A 83 -33.53 17.24 -5.62
C PRO A 83 -32.59 17.85 -4.57
N ASP A 84 -32.72 17.44 -3.31
CA ASP A 84 -31.96 17.99 -2.19
C ASP A 84 -30.62 17.25 -1.94
N LYS A 85 -30.35 16.17 -2.68
CA LYS A 85 -29.16 15.34 -2.48
C LYS A 85 -28.24 15.33 -3.68
N LYS A 86 -26.94 15.44 -3.41
CA LYS A 86 -25.90 15.24 -4.41
C LYS A 86 -25.71 13.77 -4.71
N PHE A 87 -25.69 13.40 -5.98
CA PHE A 87 -25.54 12.02 -6.42
C PHE A 87 -24.08 11.65 -6.61
N VAL A 88 -23.64 10.64 -5.88
CA VAL A 88 -22.28 10.11 -5.91
C VAL A 88 -22.32 8.68 -6.45
N LEU A 89 -21.55 8.40 -7.49
CA LEU A 89 -21.36 7.03 -8.00
C LEU A 89 -20.04 6.48 -7.47
N VAL A 90 -20.08 5.34 -6.79
CA VAL A 90 -18.88 4.63 -6.33
C VAL A 90 -18.63 3.42 -7.22
N VAL A 91 -17.41 3.31 -7.75
CA VAL A 91 -16.97 2.24 -8.64
C VAL A 91 -15.90 1.42 -7.93
N GLY A 92 -16.12 0.11 -7.85
CA GLY A 92 -15.17 -0.78 -7.18
C GLY A 92 -15.51 -2.25 -7.34
N ASP A 93 -14.81 -3.08 -6.56
CA ASP A 93 -14.86 -4.53 -6.63
C ASP A 93 -15.77 -5.12 -5.53
N SER A 94 -15.29 -6.15 -4.83
CA SER A 94 -16.02 -6.90 -3.82
C SER A 94 -16.20 -6.16 -2.50
N HIS A 95 -15.37 -5.16 -2.16
CA HIS A 95 -15.58 -4.38 -0.93
C HIS A 95 -16.89 -3.59 -0.95
N LEU A 96 -17.42 -3.25 -2.13
CA LEU A 96 -18.73 -2.60 -2.25
C LEU A 96 -19.92 -3.53 -1.98
N ARG A 97 -19.70 -4.85 -1.97
CA ARG A 97 -20.78 -5.84 -1.98
C ARG A 97 -21.71 -5.74 -0.78
N ALA A 98 -21.15 -5.57 0.41
CA ALA A 98 -21.94 -5.51 1.65
C ALA A 98 -22.90 -4.32 1.65
N ILE A 99 -22.49 -3.20 1.04
CA ILE A 99 -23.30 -1.99 0.91
C ILE A 99 -24.38 -2.20 -0.17
N VAL A 100 -23.98 -2.75 -1.32
CA VAL A 100 -24.86 -3.02 -2.46
C VAL A 100 -25.99 -4.02 -2.14
N ASP A 101 -25.74 -4.96 -1.25
CA ASP A 101 -26.74 -5.93 -0.78
C ASP A 101 -27.49 -5.45 0.46
N GLY A 102 -27.18 -4.28 1.00
CA GLY A 102 -27.90 -3.66 2.12
C GLY A 102 -27.55 -4.21 3.50
N PHE A 103 -26.48 -5.00 3.63
CA PHE A 103 -25.98 -5.44 4.94
C PHE A 103 -25.32 -4.30 5.72
N ILE A 104 -24.68 -3.38 5.00
CA ILE A 104 -23.99 -2.22 5.57
C ILE A 104 -24.70 -0.95 5.09
N PRO A 105 -25.35 -0.19 5.98
CA PRO A 105 -25.98 1.05 5.59
C PRO A 105 -24.94 2.11 5.26
N MET A 106 -25.19 2.90 4.22
CA MET A 106 -24.44 4.14 4.02
C MET A 106 -24.89 5.19 5.04
N PRO A 107 -23.98 6.04 5.55
CA PRO A 107 -24.35 7.17 6.38
C PRO A 107 -25.35 8.09 5.66
N GLU A 108 -26.35 8.57 6.41
CA GLU A 108 -27.34 9.53 5.91
C GLU A 108 -26.76 10.95 5.77
N GLY A 109 -27.47 11.82 5.08
CA GLY A 109 -27.10 13.23 4.92
C GLY A 109 -27.48 13.82 3.57
N SER A 110 -26.71 14.82 3.13
CA SER A 110 -26.91 15.56 1.87
C SER A 110 -26.44 14.83 0.61
N LEU A 111 -25.97 13.59 0.75
CA LEU A 111 -25.47 12.76 -0.34
C LEU A 111 -26.41 11.58 -0.59
N SER A 112 -26.50 11.16 -1.85
CA SER A 112 -27.15 9.93 -2.29
C SER A 112 -26.14 9.10 -3.07
N PHE A 113 -26.06 7.80 -2.78
CA PHE A 113 -25.02 6.94 -3.32
C PHE A 113 -25.59 5.91 -4.31
N GLY A 114 -24.94 5.82 -5.45
CA GLY A 114 -25.02 4.69 -6.36
C GLY A 114 -23.73 3.91 -6.35
N PHE A 115 -23.82 2.63 -6.68
CA PHE A 115 -22.73 1.69 -6.57
C PHE A 115 -22.63 0.84 -7.81
N MET A 116 -21.43 0.74 -8.36
CA MET A 116 -21.07 -0.21 -9.40
C MET A 116 -20.04 -1.17 -8.81
N SER A 117 -20.52 -2.36 -8.41
CA SER A 117 -19.71 -3.39 -7.75
C SER A 117 -19.49 -4.57 -8.68
N THR A 118 -18.22 -4.90 -8.90
CA THR A 118 -17.82 -6.09 -9.67
C THR A 118 -16.86 -6.95 -8.85
N PRO A 119 -17.38 -7.87 -8.00
CA PRO A 119 -16.57 -8.70 -7.13
C PRO A 119 -15.49 -9.48 -7.87
N GLY A 120 -14.26 -9.33 -7.41
CA GLY A 120 -13.11 -10.00 -7.99
C GLY A 120 -12.48 -9.32 -9.21
N ALA A 121 -13.00 -8.16 -9.63
CA ALA A 121 -12.54 -7.46 -10.83
C ALA A 121 -11.20 -6.75 -10.62
N CYS A 122 -10.29 -6.88 -11.59
CA CYS A 122 -9.13 -6.00 -11.74
C CYS A 122 -9.50 -4.70 -12.47
N ALA A 123 -8.54 -3.78 -12.63
CA ALA A 123 -8.74 -2.50 -13.30
C ALA A 123 -9.34 -2.61 -14.72
N MET A 124 -8.90 -3.57 -15.52
CA MET A 124 -9.43 -3.76 -16.88
C MET A 124 -10.86 -4.32 -16.90
N GLU A 125 -11.19 -5.20 -15.96
CA GLU A 125 -12.56 -5.71 -15.81
C GLU A 125 -13.49 -4.59 -15.34
N LEU A 126 -13.09 -3.81 -14.32
CA LEU A 126 -13.83 -2.62 -13.90
C LEU A 126 -14.01 -1.59 -15.02
N ARG A 127 -12.99 -1.42 -15.87
CA ARG A 127 -13.08 -0.52 -17.03
C ARG A 127 -14.15 -1.00 -18.00
N THR A 128 -14.19 -2.29 -18.29
CA THR A 128 -15.20 -2.88 -19.18
C THR A 128 -16.60 -2.63 -18.63
N GLU A 129 -16.85 -2.91 -17.35
CA GLU A 129 -18.14 -2.65 -16.73
C GLU A 129 -18.48 -1.16 -16.74
N LEU A 130 -17.52 -0.29 -16.42
CA LEU A 130 -17.69 1.16 -16.43
C LEU A 130 -18.13 1.67 -17.80
N LEU A 131 -17.51 1.21 -18.89
CA LEU A 131 -17.85 1.67 -20.24
C LEU A 131 -19.27 1.28 -20.66
N HIS A 132 -19.76 0.13 -20.18
CA HIS A 132 -21.08 -0.42 -20.52
C HIS A 132 -22.17 -0.06 -19.49
N ALA A 133 -21.80 0.55 -18.36
CA ALA A 133 -22.76 0.93 -17.33
C ALA A 133 -23.76 1.97 -17.84
N ALA A 134 -25.05 1.64 -17.72
CA ALA A 134 -26.16 2.53 -18.01
C ALA A 134 -26.44 3.41 -16.79
N VAL A 135 -25.79 4.58 -16.73
CA VAL A 135 -26.00 5.60 -15.70
C VAL A 135 -26.74 6.77 -16.35
N PRO A 136 -28.08 6.85 -16.22
CA PRO A 136 -28.92 7.75 -17.02
C PRO A 136 -28.72 9.23 -16.69
N ARG A 137 -28.19 9.54 -15.51
CA ARG A 137 -27.92 10.91 -15.05
C ARG A 137 -26.45 11.07 -14.65
N THR A 138 -25.86 12.20 -14.99
CA THR A 138 -24.49 12.53 -14.61
C THR A 138 -24.37 12.62 -13.09
N PRO A 139 -23.52 11.81 -12.43
CA PRO A 139 -23.23 11.97 -11.01
C PRO A 139 -22.56 13.31 -10.73
N ASP A 140 -22.86 13.93 -9.59
CA ASP A 140 -22.13 15.12 -9.10
C ASP A 140 -20.67 14.77 -8.79
N ALA A 141 -20.39 13.52 -8.37
CA ALA A 141 -19.05 12.97 -8.20
C ALA A 141 -18.99 11.47 -8.52
N VAL A 142 -17.82 11.01 -8.96
CA VAL A 142 -17.49 9.60 -9.15
C VAL A 142 -16.27 9.25 -8.30
N LEU A 143 -16.42 8.29 -7.40
CA LEU A 143 -15.33 7.74 -6.59
C LEU A 143 -14.91 6.41 -7.19
N VAL A 144 -13.67 6.32 -7.68
CA VAL A 144 -13.08 5.08 -8.16
C VAL A 144 -12.19 4.50 -7.06
N ILE A 145 -12.54 3.32 -6.55
CA ILE A 145 -11.70 2.57 -5.62
C ILE A 145 -10.64 1.84 -6.43
N ALA A 146 -9.36 2.11 -6.14
CA ALA A 146 -8.27 1.44 -6.82
C ALA A 146 -8.32 -0.07 -6.55
N PRO A 147 -8.33 -0.94 -7.57
CA PRO A 147 -8.64 -2.36 -7.40
C PRO A 147 -7.45 -3.14 -6.81
N SER A 148 -7.65 -3.69 -5.61
CA SER A 148 -6.63 -4.53 -4.96
C SER A 148 -6.43 -5.87 -5.65
N ASN A 149 -7.39 -6.32 -6.48
CA ASN A 149 -7.29 -7.56 -7.25
C ASN A 149 -6.10 -7.60 -8.21
N ASN A 150 -5.60 -6.43 -8.63
CA ASN A 150 -4.39 -6.30 -9.42
C ASN A 150 -3.13 -6.86 -8.75
N LEU A 151 -3.10 -7.00 -7.41
CA LEU A 151 -2.04 -7.69 -6.68
C LEU A 151 -1.85 -9.14 -7.15
N THR A 152 -2.93 -9.77 -7.63
CA THR A 152 -2.96 -11.18 -8.03
C THR A 152 -3.18 -11.38 -9.53
N SER A 153 -3.82 -10.42 -10.21
CA SER A 153 -4.16 -10.55 -11.64
C SER A 153 -3.09 -9.98 -12.57
N SER A 154 -2.26 -9.06 -12.10
CA SER A 154 -1.20 -8.44 -12.91
C SER A 154 0.13 -9.15 -12.66
N ARG A 155 0.97 -9.23 -13.71
CA ARG A 155 2.31 -9.82 -13.58
C ARG A 155 3.30 -8.86 -12.94
N THR A 156 3.11 -7.56 -13.15
CA THR A 156 3.96 -6.50 -12.61
C THR A 156 3.15 -5.31 -12.09
N ILE A 157 3.77 -4.51 -11.23
CA ILE A 157 3.21 -3.25 -10.73
C ILE A 157 2.99 -2.24 -11.88
N ASP A 158 3.89 -2.22 -12.87
CA ASP A 158 3.74 -1.34 -14.04
C ASP A 158 2.55 -1.73 -14.93
N GLU A 159 2.32 -3.03 -15.15
CA GLU A 159 1.14 -3.53 -15.85
C GLU A 159 -0.14 -3.12 -15.12
N ALA A 160 -0.18 -3.32 -13.80
CA ALA A 160 -1.30 -2.89 -12.98
C ALA A 160 -1.54 -1.37 -13.07
N GLY A 161 -0.47 -0.57 -13.02
CA GLY A 161 -0.54 0.89 -13.17
C GLY A 161 -1.07 1.31 -14.54
N ALA A 162 -0.60 0.68 -15.62
CA ALA A 162 -1.07 0.96 -16.97
C ALA A 162 -2.56 0.61 -17.16
N ASP A 163 -3.02 -0.48 -16.56
CA ASP A 163 -4.42 -0.87 -16.60
C ASP A 163 -5.31 0.05 -15.75
N PHE A 164 -4.83 0.45 -14.58
CA PHE A 164 -5.51 1.46 -13.76
C PHE A 164 -5.59 2.81 -14.46
N ALA A 165 -4.56 3.21 -15.21
CA ALA A 165 -4.59 4.44 -16.01
C ALA A 165 -5.72 4.39 -17.06
N LYS A 166 -5.91 3.25 -17.74
CA LYS A 166 -7.01 3.08 -18.71
C LYS A 166 -8.38 3.14 -18.03
N LEU A 167 -8.54 2.56 -16.85
CA LEU A 167 -9.76 2.66 -16.05
C LEU A 167 -10.06 4.13 -15.71
N LEU A 168 -9.08 4.83 -15.15
CA LEU A 168 -9.25 6.23 -14.72
C LEU A 168 -9.53 7.16 -15.89
N LEU A 169 -8.83 7.00 -17.01
CA LEU A 169 -9.10 7.75 -18.24
C LEU A 169 -10.55 7.53 -18.71
N SER A 170 -11.03 6.28 -18.67
CA SER A 170 -12.40 5.96 -19.09
C SER A 170 -13.45 6.60 -18.17
N ALA A 171 -13.18 6.65 -16.86
CA ALA A 171 -14.03 7.35 -15.90
C ALA A 171 -14.05 8.86 -16.17
N CYS A 172 -12.89 9.49 -16.31
CA CYS A 172 -12.76 10.94 -16.56
C CYS A 172 -13.32 11.36 -17.93
N SER A 173 -13.32 10.47 -18.92
CA SER A 173 -13.95 10.74 -20.21
C SER A 173 -15.48 10.69 -20.15
N ARG A 174 -16.05 9.90 -19.24
CA ARG A 174 -17.52 9.80 -19.06
C ARG A 174 -18.06 10.86 -18.11
N TRP A 175 -17.30 11.25 -17.09
CA TRP A 175 -17.77 12.14 -16.03
C TRP A 175 -16.74 13.20 -15.65
N PRO A 176 -17.17 14.45 -15.39
CA PRO A 176 -16.26 15.57 -15.17
C PRO A 176 -15.57 15.52 -13.79
N ASN A 177 -16.23 14.94 -12.80
CA ASN A 177 -15.85 15.04 -11.39
C ASN A 177 -15.45 13.66 -10.86
N VAL A 178 -14.21 13.27 -11.08
CA VAL A 178 -13.67 11.96 -10.64
C VAL A 178 -12.63 12.15 -9.55
N CYS A 179 -12.71 11.35 -8.50
CA CYS A 179 -11.64 11.13 -7.53
C CYS A 179 -11.37 9.66 -7.33
N VAL A 180 -10.22 9.39 -6.72
CA VAL A 180 -9.72 8.04 -6.47
C VAL A 180 -9.52 7.84 -4.98
N THR A 181 -9.89 6.67 -4.49
CA THR A 181 -9.41 6.16 -3.20
C THR A 181 -8.47 4.99 -3.47
N ASP A 182 -7.55 4.72 -2.54
CA ASP A 182 -6.84 3.44 -2.57
C ASP A 182 -7.70 2.29 -2.01
N PHE A 183 -7.10 1.12 -1.84
CA PHE A 183 -7.77 -0.06 -1.32
C PHE A 183 -7.38 -0.33 0.14
N ALA A 184 -8.34 -0.90 0.89
CA ALA A 184 -8.04 -1.51 2.18
C ALA A 184 -7.01 -2.64 1.99
N PRO A 185 -5.93 -2.68 2.79
CA PRO A 185 -4.93 -3.74 2.76
C PRO A 185 -5.54 -5.15 2.94
N ARG A 186 -4.83 -6.15 2.45
CA ARG A 186 -5.13 -7.57 2.60
C ARG A 186 -4.11 -8.19 3.55
N LEU A 187 -4.57 -8.89 4.58
CA LEU A 187 -3.73 -9.69 5.48
C LEU A 187 -3.02 -10.84 4.75
N THR A 188 -3.54 -11.25 3.59
CA THR A 188 -3.00 -12.37 2.80
C THR A 188 -1.88 -11.98 1.83
N VAL A 189 -1.42 -10.73 1.85
CA VAL A 189 -0.41 -10.21 0.91
C VAL A 189 0.62 -9.40 1.68
N GLU A 190 1.90 -9.55 1.33
CA GLU A 190 3.01 -8.81 1.94
C GLU A 190 2.79 -7.29 1.88
N VAL A 191 3.15 -6.60 2.97
CA VAL A 191 2.91 -5.16 3.15
C VAL A 191 3.62 -4.35 2.06
N GLU A 192 4.87 -4.70 1.76
CA GLU A 192 5.70 -4.00 0.77
C GLU A 192 5.09 -4.10 -0.63
N GLN A 193 4.57 -5.26 -1.02
CA GLN A 193 3.95 -5.46 -2.33
C GLN A 193 2.70 -4.58 -2.48
N GLN A 194 1.88 -4.49 -1.43
CA GLN A 194 0.68 -3.66 -1.42
C GLN A 194 1.02 -2.16 -1.42
N GLU A 195 2.06 -1.76 -0.70
CA GLU A 195 2.56 -0.39 -0.69
C GLU A 195 3.07 0.04 -2.08
N LEU A 196 3.87 -0.80 -2.74
CA LEU A 196 4.35 -0.53 -4.10
C LEU A 196 3.20 -0.34 -5.10
N LEU A 197 2.15 -1.16 -5.00
CA LEU A 197 0.98 -1.02 -5.86
C LEU A 197 0.21 0.28 -5.56
N ARG A 198 -0.01 0.61 -4.28
CA ARG A 198 -0.69 1.85 -3.87
C ARG A 198 0.09 3.08 -4.34
N GLN A 199 1.41 3.09 -4.20
CA GLN A 199 2.26 4.17 -4.72
C GLN A 199 2.13 4.32 -6.23
N GLN A 200 2.10 3.21 -6.97
CA GLN A 200 1.91 3.24 -8.41
C GLN A 200 0.53 3.80 -8.79
N PHE A 201 -0.54 3.37 -8.13
CA PHE A 201 -1.88 3.91 -8.37
C PHE A 201 -1.98 5.40 -8.03
N ARG A 202 -1.36 5.84 -6.93
CA ARG A 202 -1.26 7.25 -6.57
C ARG A 202 -0.52 8.07 -7.63
N ARG A 203 0.59 7.55 -8.15
CA ARG A 203 1.36 8.19 -9.23
C ARG A 203 0.52 8.32 -10.50
N VAL A 204 -0.19 7.25 -10.90
CA VAL A 204 -1.09 7.26 -12.07
C VAL A 204 -2.24 8.26 -11.87
N ALA A 205 -2.75 8.37 -10.65
CA ALA A 205 -3.84 9.27 -10.30
C ALA A 205 -3.40 10.73 -10.05
N ALA A 206 -2.15 11.13 -10.35
CA ALA A 206 -1.63 12.46 -10.02
C ALA A 206 -2.44 13.65 -10.57
N ARG A 207 -3.29 13.42 -11.58
CA ARG A 207 -4.16 14.45 -12.20
C ARG A 207 -5.57 14.53 -11.61
N VAL A 208 -5.91 13.65 -10.67
CA VAL A 208 -7.19 13.64 -9.96
C VAL A 208 -6.93 13.68 -8.46
N ARG A 209 -7.95 14.05 -7.66
CA ARG A 209 -7.79 13.98 -6.20
C ARG A 209 -7.73 12.51 -5.76
N TYR A 210 -6.75 12.22 -4.91
CA TYR A 210 -6.46 10.89 -4.38
C TYR A 210 -6.61 10.91 -2.86
N PHE A 211 -7.35 9.96 -2.31
CA PHE A 211 -7.63 9.84 -0.88
C PHE A 211 -7.11 8.49 -0.37
N PRO A 212 -6.18 8.47 0.60
CA PRO A 212 -5.69 7.23 1.17
C PRO A 212 -6.75 6.60 2.07
N PHE A 213 -7.10 5.34 1.84
CA PHE A 213 -7.95 4.52 2.70
C PHE A 213 -7.13 3.60 3.59
N ALA A 214 -6.01 3.11 3.10
CA ALA A 214 -5.21 2.10 3.78
C ALA A 214 -4.76 2.49 5.20
N GLU A 215 -4.51 3.78 5.46
CA GLU A 215 -4.14 4.27 6.79
C GLU A 215 -5.23 4.10 7.85
N HIS A 216 -6.49 3.93 7.43
CA HIS A 216 -7.63 3.69 8.33
C HIS A 216 -7.83 2.21 8.66
N PHE A 217 -7.04 1.32 8.06
CA PHE A 217 -7.12 -0.13 8.24
C PHE A 217 -5.75 -0.66 8.66
N PRO A 218 -5.36 -0.44 9.94
CA PRO A 218 -4.09 -0.95 10.46
C PRO A 218 -4.15 -2.47 10.61
N MET A 219 -3.18 -3.16 10.00
CA MET A 219 -3.21 -4.62 9.78
C MET A 219 -3.18 -5.45 11.07
N ASP A 220 -2.72 -4.87 12.18
CA ASP A 220 -2.70 -5.50 13.50
C ASP A 220 -4.09 -5.58 14.17
N ARG A 221 -5.07 -4.80 13.69
CA ARG A 221 -6.47 -4.84 14.17
C ARG A 221 -7.29 -5.88 13.43
N LEU A 222 -7.00 -7.14 13.69
CA LEU A 222 -7.57 -8.29 12.96
C LEU A 222 -9.10 -8.34 12.97
N GLU A 223 -9.78 -7.70 13.91
CA GLU A 223 -11.25 -7.59 13.94
C GLU A 223 -11.83 -6.78 12.76
N LEU A 224 -11.03 -5.91 12.13
CA LEU A 224 -11.43 -5.14 10.95
C LEU A 224 -11.53 -6.01 9.69
N TRP A 225 -10.89 -7.19 9.67
CA TRP A 225 -10.92 -8.12 8.55
C TRP A 225 -11.83 -9.29 8.84
N SER A 226 -12.46 -9.79 7.78
CA SER A 226 -13.09 -11.10 7.79
C SER A 226 -12.04 -12.21 7.80
N ARG A 227 -12.46 -13.43 8.13
CA ARG A 227 -11.58 -14.62 8.19
C ARG A 227 -10.80 -14.93 6.91
N ASP A 228 -11.24 -14.44 5.76
CA ASP A 228 -10.51 -14.62 4.51
C ASP A 228 -9.28 -13.70 4.38
N GLY A 229 -9.10 -12.74 5.29
CA GLY A 229 -7.98 -11.79 5.30
C GLY A 229 -7.98 -10.81 4.13
N VAL A 230 -9.01 -10.81 3.28
CA VAL A 230 -9.12 -9.97 2.08
C VAL A 230 -10.25 -8.95 2.23
N HIS A 231 -11.39 -9.39 2.71
CA HIS A 231 -12.57 -8.54 2.90
C HIS A 231 -12.58 -7.97 4.31
N LEU A 232 -13.11 -6.76 4.43
CA LEU A 232 -13.40 -6.15 5.72
C LEU A 232 -14.54 -6.89 6.42
N SER A 233 -14.52 -6.89 7.75
CA SER A 233 -15.59 -7.44 8.57
C SER A 233 -16.84 -6.57 8.49
N ASP A 234 -18.02 -7.20 8.58
CA ASP A 234 -19.28 -6.45 8.54
C ASP A 234 -19.50 -5.60 9.80
N SER A 235 -18.94 -6.02 10.94
CA SER A 235 -19.15 -5.36 12.24
C SER A 235 -18.26 -4.16 12.47
N ASP A 236 -16.99 -4.22 12.06
CA ASP A 236 -15.98 -3.23 12.45
C ASP A 236 -15.34 -2.56 11.23
N GLY A 237 -14.91 -3.33 10.23
CA GLY A 237 -14.21 -2.79 9.06
C GLY A 237 -15.13 -2.07 8.07
N MET A 238 -16.26 -2.68 7.71
CA MET A 238 -17.19 -2.12 6.72
C MET A 238 -17.87 -0.82 7.16
N PRO A 239 -18.26 -0.62 8.44
CA PRO A 239 -18.76 0.68 8.90
C PRO A 239 -17.74 1.81 8.73
N ILE A 240 -16.45 1.56 9.02
CA ILE A 240 -15.37 2.52 8.76
C ILE A 240 -15.28 2.81 7.27
N PHE A 241 -15.27 1.77 6.44
CA PHE A 241 -15.20 1.90 4.99
C PHE A 241 -16.35 2.74 4.40
N ALA A 242 -17.60 2.47 4.82
CA ALA A 242 -18.77 3.25 4.41
C ALA A 242 -18.69 4.72 4.87
N GLY A 243 -18.23 4.94 6.11
CA GLY A 243 -17.97 6.27 6.65
C GLY A 243 -16.92 7.06 5.87
N LEU A 244 -15.86 6.40 5.43
CA LEU A 244 -14.80 7.01 4.61
C LEU A 244 -15.30 7.35 3.21
N LEU A 245 -16.07 6.47 2.56
CA LEU A 245 -16.70 6.77 1.27
C LEU A 245 -17.57 8.02 1.36
N TRP A 246 -18.38 8.12 2.42
CA TRP A 246 -19.21 9.30 2.66
C TRP A 246 -18.35 10.56 2.87
N SER A 247 -17.35 10.46 3.75
CA SER A 247 -16.50 11.60 4.13
C SER A 247 -15.69 12.12 2.94
N VAL A 248 -15.11 11.23 2.14
CA VAL A 248 -14.37 11.61 0.92
C VAL A 248 -15.30 12.24 -0.10
N ALA A 249 -16.48 11.67 -0.34
CA ALA A 249 -17.43 12.26 -1.26
C ALA A 249 -17.87 13.66 -0.81
N TYR A 250 -18.12 13.83 0.49
CA TYR A 250 -18.50 15.12 1.06
C TYR A 250 -17.39 16.15 0.90
N GLN A 251 -16.16 15.83 1.31
CA GLN A 251 -14.99 16.70 1.15
C GLN A 251 -14.66 17.00 -0.32
N PHE A 252 -14.92 16.04 -1.20
CA PHE A 252 -14.72 16.21 -2.63
C PHE A 252 -15.72 17.22 -3.18
N LEU A 253 -17.01 17.11 -2.85
CA LEU A 253 -18.05 18.01 -3.34
C LEU A 253 -18.07 19.38 -2.65
N HIS A 254 -17.60 19.45 -1.41
CA HIS A 254 -17.56 20.68 -0.61
C HIS A 254 -16.12 20.97 -0.17
N PRO A 255 -15.23 21.33 -1.12
CA PRO A 255 -13.87 21.70 -0.76
C PRO A 255 -13.92 22.91 0.19
N PRO A 256 -13.07 22.93 1.23
CA PRO A 256 -13.05 24.05 2.17
C PRO A 256 -12.80 25.36 1.41
N THR A 257 -13.57 26.39 1.74
CA THR A 257 -13.38 27.73 1.18
C THR A 257 -11.94 28.15 1.46
N PRO A 258 -11.17 28.62 0.45
CA PRO A 258 -9.83 29.12 0.69
C PRO A 258 -9.89 30.17 1.80
N LYS A 259 -9.08 30.00 2.86
CA LYS A 259 -8.95 31.06 3.87
C LYS A 259 -8.54 32.35 3.13
N PRO A 260 -9.12 33.52 3.47
CA PRO A 260 -8.70 34.79 2.88
C PRO A 260 -7.18 34.89 3.02
N GLN A 261 -6.48 34.94 1.89
CA GLN A 261 -5.05 35.26 1.93
C GLN A 261 -4.94 36.64 2.58
N PRO A 262 -4.10 36.83 3.61
CA PRO A 262 -3.76 38.16 4.07
C PRO A 262 -3.32 38.94 2.83
N ALA A 263 -3.89 40.13 2.63
CA ALA A 263 -3.49 41.00 1.53
C ALA A 263 -1.95 41.03 1.46
N PRO A 264 -1.34 40.90 0.28
CA PRO A 264 0.11 40.95 0.17
C PRO A 264 0.56 42.21 0.90
N ARG A 265 1.26 42.03 2.03
CA ARG A 265 1.90 43.14 2.70
C ARG A 265 2.76 43.77 1.62
N THR A 266 2.47 45.00 1.26
CA THR A 266 3.37 45.83 0.48
C THR A 266 4.70 45.78 1.21
N SER A 267 5.61 44.94 0.74
CA SER A 267 6.98 44.96 1.18
C SER A 267 7.43 46.36 0.84
N LEU A 268 7.56 47.22 1.85
CA LEU A 268 8.33 48.45 1.73
C LEU A 268 9.67 47.97 1.18
N ARG A 269 9.92 48.25 -0.11
CA ARG A 269 11.21 48.01 -0.74
C ARG A 269 12.22 48.74 0.14
N ARG A 270 12.89 48.01 1.03
CA ARG A 270 14.14 48.50 1.61
C ARG A 270 15.07 48.65 0.42
N GLN A 271 15.23 49.89 -0.05
CA GLN A 271 16.36 50.23 -0.91
C GLN A 271 17.62 49.89 -0.11
N VAL A 272 18.19 48.73 -0.38
CA VAL A 272 19.52 48.40 0.08
C VAL A 272 20.45 49.23 -0.79
N VAL A 273 20.81 50.41 -0.28
CA VAL A 273 21.92 51.19 -0.83
C VAL A 273 23.20 50.48 -0.39
N PRO A 274 24.01 49.93 -1.30
CA PRO A 274 25.27 49.32 -0.92
C PRO A 274 26.22 50.42 -0.42
N LYS A 275 26.42 50.48 0.90
CA LYS A 275 27.53 51.25 1.48
C LYS A 275 28.79 50.42 1.32
N VAL A 276 29.65 50.84 0.41
CA VAL A 276 31.04 50.37 0.30
C VAL A 276 31.76 50.79 1.58
N VAL A 277 32.00 49.86 2.48
CA VAL A 277 32.87 50.06 3.65
C VAL A 277 34.25 49.58 3.27
N VAL A 278 35.19 50.51 3.12
CA VAL A 278 36.61 50.23 2.97
C VAL A 278 37.07 49.54 4.25
N LYS A 279 37.38 48.24 4.16
CA LYS A 279 37.92 47.46 5.27
C LYS A 279 39.40 47.79 5.39
N GLY A 280 39.73 48.77 6.23
CA GLY A 280 41.10 48.97 6.70
C GLY A 280 41.57 47.70 7.42
N GLU A 281 42.85 47.36 7.26
CA GLU A 281 43.47 46.19 7.85
C GLU A 281 43.45 46.31 9.38
N VAL A 282 42.55 45.55 10.01
CA VAL A 282 42.48 45.42 11.46
C VAL A 282 43.21 44.13 11.83
N THR A 283 44.40 44.28 12.40
CA THR A 283 45.14 43.19 13.04
C THR A 283 44.33 42.70 14.24
N VAL A 284 43.69 41.54 14.11
CA VAL A 284 43.01 40.89 15.23
C VAL A 284 44.07 40.18 16.08
N PRO A 285 44.18 40.43 17.40
CA PRO A 285 45.07 39.66 18.25
C PRO A 285 44.66 38.18 18.23
N ARG A 286 45.63 37.29 18.06
CA ARG A 286 45.41 35.84 18.06
C ARG A 286 44.96 35.39 19.46
N PRO A 287 43.82 34.69 19.62
CA PRO A 287 43.42 34.13 20.91
C PRO A 287 44.41 33.06 21.36
N SER A 288 44.86 33.13 22.61
CA SER A 288 45.88 32.24 23.19
C SER A 288 45.37 30.83 23.51
N ASN A 289 44.07 30.55 23.41
CA ASN A 289 43.47 29.26 23.73
C ASN A 289 42.16 29.02 22.94
N PRO A 290 42.03 27.92 22.15
CA PRO A 290 40.88 27.64 21.29
C PRO A 290 39.64 27.01 21.98
N PHE A 291 39.61 26.88 23.32
CA PHE A 291 38.50 26.21 24.03
C PHE A 291 37.69 27.10 24.99
N GLU A 292 37.86 28.43 24.95
CA GLU A 292 37.14 29.34 25.83
C GLU A 292 35.94 29.98 25.12
N TRP A 293 34.73 29.75 25.62
CA TRP A 293 33.49 30.33 25.07
C TRP A 293 32.98 31.46 25.97
N THR A 294 32.70 32.63 25.38
CA THR A 294 32.05 33.75 26.07
C THR A 294 30.53 33.70 25.89
N VAL A 295 29.78 33.80 26.99
CA VAL A 295 28.31 33.84 26.96
C VAL A 295 27.81 35.25 26.69
N VAL A 296 27.04 35.45 25.63
CA VAL A 296 26.40 36.74 25.31
C VAL A 296 24.89 36.70 25.59
N GLY A 297 24.49 37.40 26.66
CA GLY A 297 23.25 38.18 26.76
C GLY A 297 21.89 37.47 26.78
N LYS A 298 21.30 37.35 27.98
CA LYS A 298 19.84 37.23 28.21
C LYS A 298 19.17 38.59 28.01
N ALA A 299 18.13 38.66 27.17
CA ALA A 299 17.09 39.70 27.24
C ALA A 299 15.70 39.09 26.97
N ARG A 300 14.72 39.54 27.75
CA ARG A 300 13.40 38.90 28.00
C ARG A 300 12.31 39.32 27.00
N LYS A 301 11.55 38.32 26.55
CA LYS A 301 10.08 38.18 26.43
C LYS A 301 9.21 39.39 26.05
N VAL A 302 8.56 39.31 24.88
CA VAL A 302 7.13 39.67 24.66
C VAL A 302 6.56 38.73 23.57
N ASP A 303 5.36 38.20 23.83
CA ASP A 303 4.67 37.12 23.10
C ASP A 303 4.24 37.48 21.67
N ALA A 304 4.44 36.55 20.73
CA ALA A 304 3.67 36.43 19.50
C ALA A 304 3.74 34.99 18.96
N THR A 305 2.60 34.33 18.94
CA THR A 305 2.28 33.11 18.20
C THR A 305 2.72 33.19 16.74
N SER A 306 3.54 32.23 16.30
CA SER A 306 3.59 31.64 14.95
C SER A 306 5.01 31.18 14.63
N LEU A 307 5.42 30.03 15.16
CA LEU A 307 6.26 29.04 14.48
C LEU A 307 6.17 27.76 15.34
N LEU A 308 5.27 26.84 14.95
CA LEU A 308 5.34 25.47 15.44
C LEU A 308 6.51 24.81 14.68
N GLU A 309 7.73 25.12 15.12
CA GLU A 309 8.91 24.36 14.72
C GLU A 309 8.78 22.96 15.32
N SER A 310 8.75 21.98 14.41
CA SER A 310 8.84 20.57 14.68
C SER A 310 10.19 20.25 15.35
N PHE A 311 10.20 20.20 16.68
CA PHE A 311 11.29 19.56 17.41
C PHE A 311 11.13 18.05 17.29
N ILE A 312 11.94 17.44 16.43
CA ILE A 312 12.20 16.00 16.47
C ILE A 312 12.88 15.73 17.82
N GLN A 313 12.26 14.93 18.68
CA GLN A 313 12.96 14.39 19.85
C GLN A 313 14.09 13.48 19.35
N PRO A 314 15.37 13.73 19.68
CA PRO A 314 16.40 12.75 19.44
C PRO A 314 16.14 11.55 20.34
N ASN A 315 15.88 10.39 19.72
CA ASN A 315 15.86 9.11 20.41
C ASN A 315 17.29 8.54 20.38
N PRO A 316 18.05 8.55 21.49
CA PRO A 316 19.37 7.93 21.50
C PRO A 316 19.21 6.41 21.43
N VAL A 317 19.40 5.86 20.23
CA VAL A 317 19.48 4.41 20.03
C VAL A 317 20.86 3.96 20.49
N TRP A 318 20.90 3.20 21.59
CA TRP A 318 22.11 2.53 22.03
C TRP A 318 22.26 1.21 21.28
N PHE A 319 23.29 1.11 20.43
CA PHE A 319 23.63 -0.15 19.77
C PHE A 319 24.33 -1.09 20.75
N SER A 320 23.99 -2.38 20.68
CA SER A 320 24.72 -3.39 21.45
C SER A 320 26.14 -3.55 20.90
N SER A 321 27.09 -3.98 21.73
CA SER A 321 28.49 -4.18 21.34
C SER A 321 28.65 -5.13 20.15
N SER A 322 27.72 -6.08 19.98
CA SER A 322 27.69 -7.00 18.85
C SER A 322 27.35 -6.33 17.51
N VAL A 323 26.49 -5.31 17.52
CA VAL A 323 26.12 -4.56 16.32
C VAL A 323 27.27 -3.64 15.90
N LEU A 324 27.94 -3.00 16.85
CA LEU A 324 29.12 -2.16 16.58
C LEU A 324 30.29 -2.99 16.01
N ALA A 325 30.53 -4.19 16.54
CA ALA A 325 31.54 -5.10 16.01
C ALA A 325 31.23 -5.57 14.58
N ALA A 326 29.96 -5.82 14.25
CA ALA A 326 29.54 -6.19 12.90
C ALA A 326 29.70 -5.02 11.91
N MET A 327 29.46 -3.79 12.36
CA MET A 327 29.64 -2.60 11.53
C MET A 327 31.12 -2.32 11.22
N ASP A 328 32.02 -2.45 12.21
CA ASP A 328 33.47 -2.27 12.00
C ASP A 328 34.06 -3.43 11.18
N ALA A 329 33.49 -4.64 11.25
CA ALA A 329 33.87 -5.75 10.37
C ALA A 329 33.43 -5.53 8.90
N ALA A 330 32.33 -4.81 8.68
CA ALA A 330 31.82 -4.49 7.34
C ALA A 330 32.56 -3.31 6.69
N VAL A 331 32.98 -2.32 7.49
CA VAL A 331 33.75 -1.17 7.04
C VAL A 331 34.88 -0.90 8.04
N PRO A 332 36.05 -1.53 7.85
CA PRO A 332 37.17 -1.41 8.80
C PRO A 332 37.68 0.02 8.87
N SER A 333 37.60 0.62 10.05
CA SER A 333 37.97 2.02 10.33
C SER A 333 39.46 2.36 10.12
N HIS A 334 40.30 1.37 9.83
CA HIS A 334 41.76 1.48 9.74
C HIS A 334 42.31 1.47 8.30
N LEU A 335 41.46 1.53 7.28
CA LEU A 335 41.91 1.65 5.89
C LEU A 335 42.05 3.13 5.47
N PRO A 336 43.16 3.52 4.82
CA PRO A 336 43.29 4.87 4.27
C PRO A 336 42.33 5.06 3.09
N SER A 337 41.73 6.25 2.98
CA SER A 337 40.85 6.62 1.86
C SER A 337 41.57 6.47 0.51
N PRO A 338 40.90 5.95 -0.53
CA PRO A 338 41.49 5.85 -1.86
C PRO A 338 41.64 7.24 -2.50
N ASP A 339 42.77 7.45 -3.16
CA ASP A 339 43.13 8.67 -3.89
C ASP A 339 42.25 8.83 -5.16
N PRO A 340 41.75 10.02 -5.53
CA PRO A 340 40.72 10.19 -6.57
C PRO A 340 41.18 9.99 -8.02
N THR A 341 42.43 9.63 -8.27
CA THR A 341 43.01 9.63 -9.63
C THR A 341 43.62 8.28 -10.01
N ALA A 342 42.78 7.29 -10.32
CA ALA A 342 43.16 6.17 -11.18
C ALA A 342 41.92 5.51 -11.80
N VAL A 343 41.75 5.66 -13.11
CA VAL A 343 40.79 4.86 -13.90
C VAL A 343 41.57 3.84 -14.73
N PRO A 344 41.33 2.52 -14.56
CA PRO A 344 41.67 1.54 -15.59
C PRO A 344 40.43 1.00 -16.31
N ARG A 345 40.63 0.70 -17.60
CA ARG A 345 39.66 0.28 -18.60
C ARG A 345 39.14 -1.16 -18.40
N SER A 346 37.82 -1.29 -18.53
CA SER A 346 37.03 -2.40 -19.12
C SER A 346 37.42 -3.87 -18.85
N SER A 347 36.56 -4.57 -18.11
CA SER A 347 36.06 -5.89 -18.48
C SER A 347 34.60 -6.06 -18.02
N LYS A 348 33.77 -6.65 -18.89
CA LYS A 348 32.32 -6.84 -18.71
C LYS A 348 32.02 -7.88 -17.63
N VAL A 349 31.28 -7.52 -16.58
CA VAL A 349 30.34 -8.40 -15.85
C VAL A 349 29.21 -7.56 -15.24
N ASN A 350 28.01 -8.16 -15.14
CA ASN A 350 26.69 -7.59 -14.86
C ASN A 350 26.58 -6.45 -13.84
N CYS A 351 25.86 -5.40 -14.26
CA CYS A 351 25.47 -4.24 -13.47
C CYS A 351 24.50 -4.63 -12.33
N MET A 352 24.98 -4.68 -11.09
CA MET A 352 24.19 -4.33 -9.91
C MET A 352 24.53 -2.89 -9.56
N GLN A 353 23.63 -1.98 -9.94
CA GLN A 353 23.73 -0.57 -9.62
C GLN A 353 23.30 -0.38 -8.16
N VAL A 354 24.25 -0.52 -7.23
CA VAL A 354 24.07 -0.04 -5.86
C VAL A 354 24.19 1.48 -5.92
N VAL A 355 23.05 2.16 -5.85
CA VAL A 355 22.99 3.61 -5.71
C VAL A 355 23.55 3.96 -4.33
N TYR A 356 24.72 4.59 -4.33
CA TYR A 356 25.27 5.30 -3.18
C TYR A 356 24.32 6.45 -2.82
N VAL A 357 23.67 6.39 -1.66
CA VAL A 357 23.05 7.56 -1.03
C VAL A 357 24.01 8.03 0.05
N GLY A 358 24.98 8.85 -0.35
CA GLY A 358 25.87 9.54 0.58
C GLY A 358 25.09 10.61 1.33
N TRP A 359 24.85 10.38 2.63
CA TRP A 359 24.46 11.42 3.57
C TRP A 359 25.72 12.20 3.98
N PHE A 360 25.85 13.43 3.51
CA PHE A 360 26.73 14.41 4.15
C PHE A 360 25.89 15.24 5.13
N ASN A 361 26.13 15.01 6.42
CA ASN A 361 25.82 15.98 7.46
C ASN A 361 26.87 17.10 7.39
N CYS A 362 26.43 18.29 6.97
CA CYS A 362 27.01 19.56 7.39
C CYS A 362 25.84 20.51 7.66
N PHE A 363 25.98 21.30 8.72
CA PHE A 363 25.07 22.34 9.18
C PHE A 363 24.57 23.30 8.08
#